data_AF-A0A940ILT3-F1
#
_entry.id   AF-A0A940ILT3-F1
#
_cell.length_a   1.000
_cell.length_b   1.000
_cell.length_c   1.000
_cell.angle_alpha   90.00
_cell.angle_beta   90.00
_cell.angle_gamma   90.00
#
_symmetry.space_group_name_H-M   'P 1'
#
loop_
_entity.id
_entity.type
_entity.pdbx_description
1 polymer ?
#
loop_
_entity_poly.entity_id
_entity_poly.type
_entity_poly.pdbx_seq_one_letter_code
_entity_poly.pdbx_strand_id
1 'polypeptide(L)'
;MKIKKWGASILIAGCLLTATACDSTQPKKELKTVKIAESFMSILDLPTVKNKTISYTSQQEVFNMGYNNNTFKIGEYYNTNKKVYIYVLTLEDHPLSEENKKQGVISEKIIRISVGAKPNKDTNMYTFSAISPLFEEHLKYDFEGKSYYLFQTETPCKADDFRIEVFLVNKEQQGQSKSGEQTYRAIINAKASVLYE
;
A
#
# COMPACT_ATOMS: atom_id res chain seq x y z
N MET A 1 76.19 48.99 20.85
CA MET A 1 75.74 48.78 19.45
C MET A 1 74.23 48.68 19.45
N LYS A 2 73.53 49.57 18.68
CA LYS A 2 72.09 49.64 18.36
C LYS A 2 71.11 49.72 19.57
N ILE A 3 70.47 50.86 19.91
CA ILE A 3 69.36 51.55 19.19
C ILE A 3 68.23 50.53 18.90
N LYS A 4 66.98 50.58 19.37
CA LYS A 4 65.95 51.65 19.50
C LYS A 4 64.79 50.98 20.31
N LYS A 5 64.08 51.66 21.23
CA LYS A 5 62.81 52.41 21.01
C LYS A 5 61.65 51.46 20.63
N TRP A 6 60.42 51.47 21.15
CA TRP A 6 59.55 52.41 21.87
C TRP A 6 58.44 51.59 22.57
N GLY A 7 57.90 51.98 23.73
CA GLY A 7 56.96 53.10 23.91
C GLY A 7 55.54 52.62 23.57
N ALA A 8 54.48 52.91 24.30
CA ALA A 8 54.25 53.69 25.49
C ALA A 8 52.86 53.24 26.02
N SER A 9 52.67 53.48 27.32
CA SER A 9 51.41 53.40 28.08
C SER A 9 50.22 54.09 27.40
N ILE A 10 49.00 53.67 27.77
CA ILE A 10 47.84 54.49 28.24
C ILE A 10 46.65 53.51 28.35
N LEU A 11 46.18 53.16 29.55
CA LEU A 11 45.24 53.85 30.47
C LEU A 11 43.77 53.90 29.98
N ILE A 12 42.93 53.19 30.74
CA ILE A 12 41.59 53.54 31.26
C ILE A 12 40.50 53.97 30.26
N ALA A 13 39.38 53.25 30.28
CA ALA A 13 38.08 53.79 30.71
C ALA A 13 37.00 52.71 30.67
N GLY A 14 36.29 52.55 31.79
CA GLY A 14 35.05 51.80 31.84
C GLY A 14 33.90 52.62 31.26
N CYS A 15 32.95 51.92 30.65
CA CYS A 15 31.57 52.36 30.51
C CYS A 15 30.67 51.16 30.80
N LEU A 16 30.05 51.16 31.99
CA LEU A 16 28.74 50.56 32.16
C LEU A 16 27.78 51.25 31.18
N LEU A 17 27.16 50.48 30.29
CA LEU A 17 25.91 50.85 29.61
C LEU A 17 25.02 49.60 29.68
N THR A 18 24.23 49.50 30.75
CA THR A 18 22.79 49.85 30.81
C THR A 18 21.93 48.89 30.01
N ALA A 19 21.19 48.09 30.77
CA ALA A 19 20.01 47.37 30.33
C ALA A 19 19.09 48.28 29.50
N THR A 20 18.86 47.89 28.26
CA THR A 20 17.64 48.21 27.54
C THR A 20 16.96 46.89 27.21
N ALA A 21 15.80 46.69 27.86
CA ALA A 21 14.82 45.73 27.40
C ALA A 21 14.48 46.09 25.95
N CYS A 22 14.89 45.23 25.01
CA CYS A 22 14.34 45.24 23.67
C CYS A 22 13.39 44.04 23.61
N ASP A 23 12.13 44.31 23.94
CA ASP A 23 11.01 43.50 23.49
C ASP A 23 11.13 43.36 21.97
N SER A 24 11.65 42.22 21.54
CA SER A 24 11.32 41.68 20.24
C SER A 24 10.78 40.29 20.48
N THR A 25 9.48 40.26 20.76
CA THR A 25 8.62 39.14 20.42
C THR A 25 8.90 38.84 18.95
N GLN A 26 9.84 37.93 18.67
CA GLN A 26 9.89 37.32 17.36
C GLN A 26 8.50 36.74 17.15
N PRO A 27 7.74 37.18 16.14
CA PRO A 27 6.56 36.42 15.78
C PRO A 27 7.10 35.02 15.50
N LYS A 28 6.62 34.03 16.26
CA LYS A 28 6.74 32.62 15.89
C LYS A 28 6.36 32.61 14.42
N LYS A 29 7.35 32.47 13.52
CA LYS A 29 7.08 32.12 12.14
C LYS A 29 6.33 30.82 12.29
N GLU A 30 5.01 30.89 12.17
CA GLU A 30 4.23 29.71 11.82
C GLU A 30 4.91 29.22 10.56
N LEU A 31 5.73 28.17 10.70
CA LEU A 31 6.12 27.35 9.59
C LEU A 31 4.78 26.87 9.04
N LYS A 32 4.25 27.61 8.06
CA LYS A 32 3.17 27.15 7.20
C LYS A 32 3.68 25.83 6.68
N THR A 33 3.16 24.74 7.23
CA THR A 33 3.53 23.40 6.81
C THR A 33 3.12 23.36 5.35
N VAL A 34 4.09 23.46 4.44
CA VAL A 34 3.83 23.46 3.02
C VAL A 34 3.26 22.08 2.71
N LYS A 35 1.94 21.98 2.60
CA LYS A 35 1.28 20.74 2.25
C LYS A 35 1.72 20.39 0.83
N ILE A 36 2.25 19.18 0.67
CA ILE A 36 2.60 18.64 -0.64
C ILE A 36 1.30 18.43 -1.41
N ALA A 37 1.29 18.71 -2.71
CA ALA A 37 0.12 18.48 -3.56
C ALA A 37 -0.26 16.99 -3.56
N GLU A 38 -1.55 16.70 -3.36
CA GLU A 38 -2.09 15.33 -3.33
C GLU A 38 -2.75 14.98 -4.66
N SER A 39 -2.55 13.74 -5.10
CA SER A 39 -3.36 13.07 -6.12
C SER A 39 -4.48 12.27 -5.46
N PHE A 40 -5.56 12.05 -6.19
CA PHE A 40 -6.75 11.35 -5.70
C PHE A 40 -7.11 10.20 -6.65
N MET A 41 -7.61 9.11 -6.08
CA MET A 41 -8.08 7.96 -6.84
C MET A 41 -9.38 7.44 -6.24
N SER A 42 -10.38 7.19 -7.09
CA SER A 42 -11.62 6.52 -6.71
C SER A 42 -11.49 5.02 -6.92
N ILE A 43 -11.72 4.24 -5.87
CA ILE A 43 -11.59 2.78 -5.83
C ILE A 43 -12.74 2.16 -5.03
N LEU A 44 -12.82 0.84 -4.95
CA LEU A 44 -13.77 0.15 -4.08
C LEU A 44 -13.12 -0.27 -2.77
N ASP A 45 -13.81 -0.22 -1.65
CA ASP A 45 -13.35 -0.75 -0.37
C ASP A 45 -13.54 -2.27 -0.36
N LEU A 46 -12.48 -3.07 -0.23
CA LEU A 46 -12.60 -4.52 -0.43
C LEU A 46 -13.65 -5.18 0.49
N PRO A 47 -13.70 -4.88 1.80
CA PRO A 47 -14.68 -5.50 2.70
C PRO A 47 -16.13 -5.09 2.46
N THR A 48 -16.36 -3.87 1.98
CA THR A 48 -17.72 -3.31 1.88
C THR A 48 -18.22 -3.13 0.44
N VAL A 49 -17.31 -3.21 -0.52
CA VAL A 49 -17.53 -2.99 -1.96
C VAL A 49 -18.08 -1.60 -2.29
N LYS A 50 -17.94 -0.65 -1.36
CA LYS A 50 -18.41 0.73 -1.53
C LYS A 50 -17.31 1.58 -2.14
N ASN A 51 -17.70 2.59 -2.90
CA ASN A 51 -16.76 3.59 -3.41
C ASN A 51 -15.99 4.26 -2.26
N LYS A 52 -14.70 4.42 -2.46
CA LYS A 52 -13.75 5.05 -1.54
C LYS A 52 -12.79 5.90 -2.35
N THR A 53 -12.57 7.13 -1.92
CA THR A 53 -11.52 7.98 -2.48
C THR A 53 -10.31 7.95 -1.58
N ILE A 54 -9.14 7.66 -2.15
CA ILE A 54 -7.86 7.77 -1.45
C ILE A 54 -7.10 8.99 -1.94
N SER A 55 -6.23 9.55 -1.09
CA SER A 55 -5.34 10.65 -1.45
C SER A 55 -3.89 10.32 -1.13
N TYR A 56 -2.99 10.60 -2.06
CA TYR A 56 -1.59 10.16 -2.01
C TYR A 56 -0.67 11.17 -2.69
N THR A 57 0.62 11.12 -2.37
CA THR A 57 1.67 11.98 -2.94
C THR A 57 2.68 11.18 -3.76
N SER A 58 2.75 9.86 -3.54
CA SER A 58 3.60 8.94 -4.32
C SER A 58 2.98 7.54 -4.34
N GLN A 59 3.35 6.73 -5.32
CA GLN A 59 2.89 5.36 -5.45
C GLN A 59 3.99 4.44 -5.98
N GLN A 60 3.93 3.16 -5.62
CA GLN A 60 4.79 2.10 -6.17
C GLN A 60 4.08 0.74 -6.13
N GLU A 61 4.43 -0.17 -7.04
CA GLU A 61 4.00 -1.57 -6.96
C GLU A 61 4.87 -2.31 -5.93
N VAL A 62 4.24 -3.08 -5.04
CA VAL A 62 4.93 -3.86 -3.99
C VAL A 62 4.67 -5.36 -4.06
N PHE A 63 3.69 -5.79 -4.85
CA PHE A 63 3.36 -7.20 -5.05
C PHE A 63 2.78 -7.40 -6.44
N ASN A 64 3.20 -8.46 -7.13
CA ASN A 64 2.69 -8.81 -8.45
C ASN A 64 2.85 -10.31 -8.69
N MET A 65 1.72 -11.03 -8.72
CA MET A 65 1.70 -12.48 -8.92
C MET A 65 0.52 -12.88 -9.79
N GLY A 66 0.75 -13.81 -10.72
CA GLY A 66 -0.28 -14.45 -11.53
C GLY A 66 -0.69 -15.82 -10.99
N TYR A 67 -1.95 -16.18 -11.21
CA TYR A 67 -2.50 -17.52 -11.01
C TYR A 67 -3.61 -17.77 -12.03
N ASN A 68 -3.42 -18.77 -12.89
CA ASN A 68 -4.28 -19.07 -14.04
C ASN A 68 -4.58 -17.80 -14.87
N ASN A 69 -5.84 -17.45 -15.05
CA ASN A 69 -6.27 -16.24 -15.76
C ASN A 69 -6.20 -14.96 -14.92
N ASN A 70 -5.85 -15.04 -13.64
CA ASN A 70 -5.92 -13.89 -12.73
C ASN A 70 -4.52 -13.36 -12.40
N THR A 71 -4.33 -12.04 -12.47
CA THR A 71 -3.14 -11.35 -11.95
C THR A 71 -3.51 -10.44 -10.80
N PHE A 72 -2.73 -10.52 -9.72
CA PHE A 72 -2.92 -9.80 -8.47
C PHE A 72 -1.77 -8.82 -8.27
N LYS A 73 -2.07 -7.52 -8.25
CA LYS A 73 -1.09 -6.46 -8.02
C LYS A 73 -1.45 -5.66 -6.78
N ILE A 74 -0.51 -5.48 -5.85
CA ILE A 74 -0.70 -4.56 -4.72
C ILE A 74 0.18 -3.34 -4.94
N GLY A 75 -0.46 -2.18 -5.01
CA GLY A 75 0.18 -0.88 -4.99
C GLY A 75 0.21 -0.29 -3.59
N GLU A 76 1.34 0.29 -3.23
CA GLU A 76 1.51 1.14 -2.05
C GLU A 76 1.39 2.61 -2.47
N TYR A 77 0.49 3.34 -1.80
CA TYR A 77 0.18 4.74 -2.03
C TYR A 77 0.50 5.52 -0.77
N TYR A 78 1.61 6.25 -0.75
CA TYR A 78 2.03 7.02 0.41
C TYR A 78 1.49 8.44 0.35
N ASN A 79 0.95 8.93 1.48
CA ASN A 79 0.54 10.32 1.66
C ASN A 79 1.49 11.03 2.62
N THR A 80 2.35 11.91 2.11
CA THR A 80 3.35 12.62 2.93
C THR A 80 2.72 13.55 3.97
N ASN A 81 1.58 14.18 3.66
CA ASN A 81 0.93 15.12 4.57
C ASN A 81 0.34 14.41 5.80
N LYS A 82 -0.22 13.21 5.58
CA LYS A 82 -0.81 12.35 6.63
C LYS A 82 0.17 11.35 7.22
N LYS A 83 1.32 11.12 6.56
CA LYS A 83 2.34 10.10 6.89
C LYS A 83 1.76 8.69 6.99
N VAL A 84 0.92 8.32 6.03
CA VAL A 84 0.28 7.00 5.97
C VAL A 84 0.54 6.32 4.63
N TYR A 85 0.69 4.99 4.69
CA TYR A 85 0.77 4.10 3.56
C TYR A 85 -0.59 3.45 3.35
N ILE A 86 -1.13 3.56 2.14
CA ILE A 86 -2.42 2.99 1.75
C ILE A 86 -2.13 1.87 0.76
N TYR A 87 -2.76 0.70 0.94
CA TYR A 87 -2.58 -0.44 0.05
C TYR A 87 -3.83 -0.68 -0.79
N VAL A 88 -3.61 -0.85 -2.09
CA VAL A 88 -4.67 -1.08 -3.08
C VAL A 88 -4.34 -2.34 -3.87
N LEU A 89 -5.27 -3.27 -3.94
CA LEU A 89 -5.21 -4.45 -4.79
C LEU A 89 -5.86 -4.14 -6.14
N THR A 90 -5.14 -4.38 -7.23
CA THR A 90 -5.69 -4.40 -8.58
C THR A 90 -5.76 -5.85 -9.07
N LEU A 91 -6.91 -6.21 -9.63
CA LEU A 91 -7.19 -7.53 -10.18
C LEU A 91 -7.33 -7.42 -11.70
N GLU A 92 -6.59 -8.24 -12.43
CA GLU A 92 -6.65 -8.31 -13.90
C GLU A 92 -7.02 -9.74 -14.32
N ASP A 93 -8.01 -9.85 -15.21
CA ASP A 93 -8.35 -11.09 -15.90
C ASP A 93 -7.69 -11.12 -17.28
N HIS A 94 -7.02 -12.23 -17.58
CA HIS A 94 -6.32 -12.47 -18.82
C HIS A 94 -6.82 -13.77 -19.42
N PRO A 95 -7.32 -13.78 -20.67
CA PRO A 95 -7.71 -15.01 -21.33
C PRO A 95 -6.57 -16.03 -21.32
N LEU A 96 -6.89 -17.29 -20.99
CA LEU A 96 -5.90 -18.36 -21.08
C LEU A 96 -5.46 -18.58 -22.52
N SER A 97 -4.15 -18.76 -22.72
CA SER A 97 -3.61 -19.18 -24.02
C SER A 97 -4.07 -20.60 -24.38
N GLU A 98 -4.08 -20.93 -25.67
CA GLU A 98 -4.40 -22.29 -26.12
C GLU A 98 -3.44 -23.34 -25.58
N GLU A 99 -2.19 -22.97 -25.29
CA GLU A 99 -1.22 -23.85 -24.63
C GLU A 99 -1.63 -24.14 -23.18
N ASN A 100 -2.02 -23.12 -22.42
CA ASN A 100 -2.49 -23.30 -21.04
C ASN A 100 -3.72 -24.22 -20.98
N LYS A 101 -4.68 -24.03 -21.90
CA LYS A 101 -5.86 -24.90 -22.00
C LYS A 101 -5.48 -26.35 -22.30
N LYS A 102 -4.52 -26.58 -23.21
CA LYS A 102 -4.01 -27.92 -23.53
C LYS A 102 -3.31 -28.60 -22.35
N GLN A 103 -2.70 -27.80 -21.46
CA GLN A 103 -2.10 -28.27 -20.22
C GLN A 103 -3.14 -28.52 -19.11
N GLY A 104 -4.43 -28.34 -19.39
CA GLY A 104 -5.51 -28.56 -18.43
C GLY A 104 -5.73 -27.39 -17.46
N VAL A 105 -5.14 -26.22 -17.71
CA VAL A 105 -5.40 -25.03 -16.89
C VAL A 105 -6.84 -24.57 -17.09
N ILE A 106 -7.54 -24.37 -15.99
CA ILE A 106 -8.95 -24.00 -15.96
C ILE A 106 -9.05 -22.49 -15.78
N SER A 107 -9.90 -21.83 -16.57
CA SER A 107 -10.23 -20.43 -16.32
C SER A 107 -11.19 -20.35 -15.13
N GLU A 108 -10.92 -19.44 -14.20
CA GLU A 108 -11.61 -19.33 -12.93
C GLU A 108 -12.11 -17.91 -12.68
N LYS A 109 -13.21 -17.82 -11.93
CA LYS A 109 -13.75 -16.56 -11.40
C LYS A 109 -13.53 -16.48 -9.90
N ILE A 110 -13.09 -15.33 -9.40
CA ILE A 110 -12.94 -15.07 -7.96
C ILE A 110 -14.33 -14.82 -7.35
N ILE A 111 -14.68 -15.60 -6.32
CA ILE A 111 -15.93 -15.42 -5.54
C ILE A 111 -15.67 -14.83 -4.15
N ARG A 112 -14.43 -14.90 -3.67
CA ARG A 112 -14.00 -14.26 -2.43
C ARG A 112 -12.49 -14.05 -2.45
N ILE A 113 -12.04 -12.95 -1.86
CA ILE A 113 -10.63 -12.65 -1.68
C ILE A 113 -10.35 -12.17 -0.27
N SER A 114 -9.24 -12.63 0.28
CA SER A 114 -8.67 -12.22 1.56
C SER A 114 -7.23 -11.83 1.32
N VAL A 115 -6.86 -10.62 1.70
CA VAL A 115 -5.46 -10.15 1.67
C VAL A 115 -5.01 -9.91 3.10
N GLY A 116 -3.91 -10.53 3.49
CA GLY A 116 -3.25 -10.33 4.77
C GLY A 116 -1.83 -9.79 4.60
N ALA A 117 -1.38 -8.96 5.54
CA ALA A 117 0.00 -8.48 5.62
C ALA A 117 0.57 -8.55 7.05
N LYS A 118 1.89 -8.70 7.14
CA LYS A 118 2.67 -8.86 8.38
C LYS A 118 2.14 -10.02 9.23
N PRO A 119 2.38 -11.28 8.81
CA PRO A 119 1.96 -12.45 9.55
C PRO A 119 2.64 -12.50 10.92
N ASN A 120 1.84 -12.64 11.96
CA ASN A 120 2.30 -12.91 13.31
C ASN A 120 2.41 -14.43 13.48
N LYS A 121 3.64 -14.91 13.69
CA LYS A 121 3.93 -16.35 13.82
C LYS A 121 3.36 -16.97 15.10
N ASP A 122 3.16 -16.17 16.14
CA ASP A 122 2.70 -16.65 17.43
C ASP A 122 1.17 -16.83 17.44
N THR A 123 0.45 -15.96 16.75
CA THR A 123 -1.02 -15.99 16.69
C THR A 123 -1.57 -16.65 15.43
N ASN A 124 -0.72 -16.94 14.44
CA ASN A 124 -1.12 -17.38 13.09
C ASN A 124 -2.10 -16.40 12.40
N MET A 125 -2.07 -15.12 12.77
CA MET A 125 -2.93 -14.07 12.21
C MET A 125 -2.11 -13.00 11.49
N TYR A 126 -2.72 -12.32 10.52
CA TYR A 126 -2.13 -11.12 9.92
C TYR A 126 -2.41 -9.90 10.78
N THR A 127 -1.43 -9.00 10.87
CA THR A 127 -1.60 -7.72 11.57
C THR A 127 -2.59 -6.82 10.83
N PHE A 128 -2.54 -6.86 9.50
CA PHE A 128 -3.46 -6.13 8.63
C PHE A 128 -4.16 -7.11 7.71
N SER A 129 -5.47 -6.94 7.52
CA SER A 129 -6.22 -7.78 6.60
C SER A 129 -7.42 -7.05 6.02
N ALA A 130 -7.76 -7.41 4.79
CA ALA A 130 -9.01 -7.03 4.16
C ALA A 130 -9.62 -8.26 3.50
N ILE A 131 -10.91 -8.48 3.73
CA ILE A 131 -11.61 -9.68 3.27
C ILE A 131 -12.90 -9.22 2.61
N SER A 132 -13.10 -9.62 1.35
CA SER A 132 -14.35 -9.35 0.64
C SER A 132 -15.51 -10.16 1.26
N PRO A 133 -16.77 -9.73 1.06
CA PRO A 133 -17.89 -10.63 1.26
C PRO A 133 -17.78 -11.82 0.29
N LEU A 134 -18.50 -12.90 0.60
CA LEU A 134 -18.68 -14.00 -0.34
C LEU A 134 -19.71 -13.57 -1.38
N PHE A 135 -19.38 -13.71 -2.66
CA PHE A 135 -20.30 -13.40 -3.75
C PHE A 135 -20.82 -14.69 -4.34
N GLU A 136 -21.94 -15.18 -3.79
CA GLU A 136 -22.59 -16.41 -4.26
C GLU A 136 -23.34 -16.20 -5.58
N GLU A 137 -23.70 -14.96 -5.91
CA GLU A 137 -24.26 -14.66 -7.23
C GLU A 137 -23.12 -14.43 -8.24
N HIS A 138 -22.70 -15.51 -8.91
CA HIS A 138 -21.69 -15.53 -9.99
C HIS A 138 -21.96 -14.55 -11.16
N LEU A 139 -23.12 -13.87 -11.12
CA LEU A 139 -23.65 -12.95 -12.13
C LEU A 139 -23.66 -11.47 -11.68
N LYS A 140 -23.49 -11.14 -10.39
CA LYS A 140 -23.67 -9.75 -9.92
C LYS A 140 -22.39 -8.98 -9.62
N TYR A 141 -21.31 -9.67 -9.23
CA TYR A 141 -20.06 -9.00 -8.89
C TYR A 141 -18.89 -9.62 -9.61
N ASP A 142 -18.37 -8.82 -10.53
CA ASP A 142 -17.10 -9.09 -11.17
C ASP A 142 -15.99 -8.36 -10.40
N PHE A 143 -15.01 -9.12 -9.91
CA PHE A 143 -13.79 -8.57 -9.34
C PHE A 143 -12.83 -8.06 -10.43
N GLU A 144 -13.02 -8.52 -11.66
CA GLU A 144 -12.09 -8.37 -12.76
C GLU A 144 -12.02 -6.89 -13.21
N GLY A 145 -10.80 -6.40 -13.45
CA GLY A 145 -10.54 -5.04 -13.95
C GLY A 145 -10.74 -3.92 -12.92
N LYS A 146 -10.82 -4.24 -11.63
CA LYS A 146 -11.10 -3.26 -10.56
C LYS A 146 -9.95 -3.17 -9.57
N SER A 147 -9.88 -2.01 -8.92
CA SER A 147 -8.94 -1.72 -7.83
C SER A 147 -9.68 -1.58 -6.50
N TYR A 148 -9.11 -2.17 -5.45
CA TYR A 148 -9.72 -2.32 -4.15
C TYR A 148 -8.81 -1.81 -3.04
N TYR A 149 -9.28 -0.86 -2.24
CA TYR A 149 -8.66 -0.50 -0.98
C TYR A 149 -8.63 -1.70 -0.04
N LEU A 150 -7.44 -1.98 0.50
CA LEU A 150 -7.24 -3.03 1.50
C LEU A 150 -7.26 -2.44 2.91
N PHE A 151 -6.21 -1.68 3.23
CA PHE A 151 -5.97 -1.11 4.55
C PHE A 151 -4.95 0.04 4.46
N GLN A 152 -4.76 0.74 5.57
CA GLN A 152 -3.73 1.77 5.71
C GLN A 152 -2.89 1.50 6.95
N THR A 153 -1.64 1.96 6.94
CA THR A 153 -0.67 1.75 8.01
C THR A 153 0.27 2.96 8.15
N GLU A 154 0.92 3.11 9.29
CA GLU A 154 1.96 4.14 9.51
C GLU A 154 3.36 3.67 9.09
N THR A 155 3.54 2.38 8.88
CA THR A 155 4.83 1.76 8.53
C THR A 155 4.69 0.93 7.27
N PRO A 156 5.63 1.02 6.31
CA PRO A 156 5.52 0.27 5.07
C PRO A 156 5.50 -1.25 5.32
N CYS A 157 4.86 -1.96 4.40
CA CYS A 157 4.84 -3.41 4.26
C CYS A 157 5.73 -3.80 3.08
N LYS A 158 6.48 -4.88 3.22
CA LYS A 158 7.33 -5.42 2.16
C LYS A 158 6.54 -6.42 1.30
N ALA A 159 7.01 -6.69 0.08
CA ALA A 159 6.42 -7.68 -0.81
C ALA A 159 6.18 -9.04 -0.13
N ASP A 160 7.18 -9.54 0.60
CA ASP A 160 7.14 -10.80 1.33
C ASP A 160 6.19 -10.82 2.53
N ASP A 161 5.68 -9.66 2.97
CA ASP A 161 4.71 -9.58 4.06
C ASP A 161 3.31 -9.98 3.60
N PHE A 162 3.03 -9.92 2.30
CA PHE A 162 1.70 -10.12 1.75
C PHE A 162 1.39 -11.58 1.46
N ARG A 163 0.15 -11.95 1.76
CA ARG A 163 -0.48 -13.19 1.31
C ARG A 163 -1.90 -12.92 0.87
N ILE A 164 -2.23 -13.41 -0.31
CA ILE A 164 -3.56 -13.35 -0.89
C ILE A 164 -4.13 -14.77 -0.84
N GLU A 165 -5.35 -14.89 -0.37
CA GLU A 165 -6.13 -16.11 -0.41
C GLU A 165 -7.41 -15.83 -1.20
N VAL A 166 -7.66 -16.67 -2.20
CA VAL A 166 -8.85 -16.55 -3.05
C VAL A 166 -9.65 -17.83 -3.02
N PHE A 167 -10.97 -17.67 -3.01
CA PHE A 167 -11.90 -18.72 -3.37
C PHE A 167 -12.38 -18.44 -4.79
N LEU A 168 -12.35 -19.49 -5.59
CA LEU A 168 -12.51 -19.44 -7.02
C LEU A 168 -13.59 -20.45 -7.42
N VAL A 169 -14.20 -20.23 -8.58
CA VAL A 169 -15.02 -21.24 -9.26
C VAL A 169 -14.63 -21.37 -10.71
N ASN A 170 -14.85 -22.53 -11.32
CA ASN A 170 -14.63 -22.71 -12.75
C ASN A 170 -15.51 -21.74 -13.57
N LYS A 171 -14.88 -20.96 -14.44
CA LYS A 171 -15.55 -19.99 -15.34
C LYS A 171 -16.32 -20.71 -16.44
N GLU A 172 -15.84 -21.87 -16.89
CA GLU A 172 -16.36 -22.66 -18.00
C GLU A 172 -16.70 -24.09 -17.57
N GLN A 173 -17.52 -24.80 -18.37
CA GLN A 173 -17.86 -26.20 -18.11
C GLN A 173 -16.60 -27.09 -18.15
N GLN A 174 -16.48 -27.98 -17.17
CA GLN A 174 -15.33 -28.87 -16.97
C GLN A 174 -15.85 -30.30 -16.86
N GLY A 175 -15.74 -31.08 -17.96
CA GLY A 175 -16.32 -32.42 -18.03
C GLY A 175 -17.83 -32.41 -17.78
N GLN A 176 -18.27 -33.03 -16.68
CA GLN A 176 -19.69 -33.06 -16.27
C GLN A 176 -20.09 -31.86 -15.38
N SER A 177 -19.12 -31.11 -14.83
CA SER A 177 -19.38 -29.96 -13.96
C SER A 177 -19.69 -28.70 -14.78
N LYS A 178 -20.79 -28.04 -14.47
CA LYS A 178 -21.17 -26.76 -15.09
C LYS A 178 -20.30 -25.62 -14.57
N SER A 179 -20.34 -24.48 -15.27
CA SER A 179 -19.74 -23.22 -14.79
C SER A 179 -20.24 -22.91 -13.37
N GLY A 180 -19.31 -22.60 -12.46
CA GLY A 180 -19.61 -22.27 -11.08
C GLY A 180 -19.74 -23.45 -10.11
N GLU A 181 -19.74 -24.70 -10.59
CA GLU A 181 -19.98 -25.88 -9.73
C GLU A 181 -18.73 -26.40 -9.00
N GLN A 182 -17.54 -26.19 -9.57
CA GLN A 182 -16.28 -26.57 -8.92
C GLN A 182 -15.69 -25.36 -8.21
N THR A 183 -15.43 -25.51 -6.92
CA THR A 183 -14.80 -24.49 -6.08
C THR A 183 -13.34 -24.82 -5.86
N TYR A 184 -12.48 -23.81 -5.93
CA TYR A 184 -11.05 -23.95 -5.67
C TYR A 184 -10.61 -22.93 -4.64
N ARG A 185 -9.53 -23.25 -3.92
CA ARG A 185 -8.85 -22.31 -3.01
C ARG A 185 -7.41 -22.15 -3.44
N ALA A 186 -7.01 -20.92 -3.76
CA ALA A 186 -5.62 -20.61 -4.03
C ALA A 186 -5.03 -19.69 -2.96
N ILE A 187 -3.80 -19.99 -2.57
CA ILE A 187 -2.98 -19.17 -1.67
C ILE A 187 -1.78 -18.67 -2.46
N ILE A 188 -1.65 -17.34 -2.55
CA ILE A 188 -0.68 -16.64 -3.37
C ILE A 188 0.17 -15.76 -2.46
N ASN A 189 1.48 -15.88 -2.57
CA ASN A 189 2.46 -15.02 -1.89
C ASN A 189 3.63 -14.73 -2.84
N ALA A 190 4.58 -13.90 -2.41
CA ALA A 190 5.70 -13.47 -3.24
C ALA A 190 6.62 -14.62 -3.71
N LYS A 191 6.55 -15.80 -3.09
CA LYS A 191 7.41 -16.95 -3.39
C LYS A 191 6.70 -18.05 -4.18
N ALA A 192 5.38 -18.20 -4.01
CA ALA A 192 4.64 -19.30 -4.61
C ALA A 192 3.13 -19.04 -4.64
N SER A 193 2.47 -19.74 -5.55
CA SER A 193 1.02 -19.95 -5.59
C SER A 193 0.75 -21.43 -5.35
N VAL A 194 -0.14 -21.77 -4.40
CA VAL A 194 -0.52 -23.15 -4.08
C VAL A 194 -2.03 -23.30 -4.23
N LEU A 195 -2.46 -24.31 -4.99
CA LEU A 195 -3.87 -24.68 -5.19
C LEU A 195 -4.27 -25.80 -4.23
N TYR A 196 -5.50 -25.68 -3.72
CA TYR A 196 -6.21 -26.74 -3.01
C TYR A 196 -7.55 -26.95 -3.71
N GLU A 197 -7.83 -28.20 -4.09
CA GLU A 197 -9.10 -28.68 -4.63
C GLU A 197 -10.04 -29.11 -3.49
#